data_AF-A0A7C4BDF5-F1
#
_entry.id   AF-A0A7C4BDF5-F1
#
_cell.length_a   1.000
_cell.length_b   1.000
_cell.length_c   1.000
_cell.angle_alpha   90.00
_cell.angle_beta   90.00
_cell.angle_gamma   90.00
#
_symmetry.space_group_name_H-M   'P 1'
#
loop_
_entity.id
_entity.type
_entity.pdbx_description
1 polymer ?
#
loop_
_entity_poly.entity_id
_entity_poly.type
_entity_poly.pdbx_seq_one_letter_code
_entity_poly.pdbx_strand_id
1 'polypeptide(L)'
;MKCLSTHVSDNDILIAQRSVEMFVNEAKNLSTVDGCLIKLATLVLRLEDVWRDKSRSRKAFEKILMCDEVRDSLRPLTRYTDIVEYLISTNPRYKPLATYADPLLAVLRELEPSEEVLEVTRPATFYIEHAEAEHQKPQTQASAHVQIPVKVWKRRRGRRKQLAIGVAVALLIALLVVLYILSSGGSMRLYR
;
A
#
# COMPACT_ATOMS: atom_id res chain seq x y z
N MET A 1 10.64 -1.42 -27.19
CA MET A 1 11.20 -2.79 -27.16
C MET A 1 10.08 -3.73 -26.75
N LYS A 2 9.82 -4.81 -27.49
CA LYS A 2 8.77 -5.77 -27.10
C LYS A 2 9.32 -6.79 -26.12
N CYS A 3 8.80 -6.79 -24.90
CA CYS A 3 9.29 -7.67 -23.83
C CYS A 3 8.50 -8.96 -23.69
N LEU A 4 7.34 -9.05 -24.34
CA LEU A 4 6.50 -10.25 -24.35
C LEU A 4 6.67 -11.09 -25.62
N SER A 5 7.69 -10.80 -26.42
CA SER A 5 8.02 -11.57 -27.62
C SER A 5 8.89 -12.79 -27.28
N THR A 6 8.85 -13.85 -28.10
CA THR A 6 9.69 -15.05 -27.96
C THR A 6 11.18 -14.79 -28.19
N HIS A 7 11.56 -13.60 -28.68
CA HIS A 7 12.94 -13.23 -29.01
C HIS A 7 13.50 -12.13 -28.09
N VAL A 8 13.37 -12.30 -26.77
CA VAL A 8 14.01 -11.40 -25.80
C VAL A 8 15.46 -11.83 -25.58
N SER A 9 16.41 -10.97 -25.96
CA SER A 9 17.84 -11.22 -25.78
C SER A 9 18.35 -10.86 -24.37
N ASP A 10 17.59 -10.09 -23.58
CA ASP A 10 18.01 -9.63 -22.25
C ASP A 10 17.58 -10.63 -21.17
N ASN A 11 18.56 -11.23 -20.49
CA ASN A 11 18.33 -12.23 -19.45
C ASN A 11 17.51 -11.68 -18.26
N ASP A 12 17.68 -10.40 -17.90
CA ASP A 12 16.93 -9.83 -16.77
C ASP A 12 15.43 -9.72 -17.13
N ILE A 13 15.11 -9.40 -18.39
CA ILE A 13 13.74 -9.32 -18.88
C ILE A 13 13.14 -10.73 -18.97
N LEU A 14 13.90 -11.71 -19.48
CA LEU A 14 13.47 -13.11 -19.54
C LEU A 14 13.06 -13.63 -18.15
N ILE A 15 13.87 -13.34 -17.12
CA ILE A 15 13.58 -13.74 -15.75
C ILE A 15 12.34 -13.01 -15.20
N ALA A 16 12.16 -11.73 -15.51
CA ALA A 16 11.00 -10.94 -15.09
C ALA A 16 9.75 -11.14 -15.95
N GLN A 17 9.82 -11.87 -17.06
CA GLN A 17 8.76 -11.92 -18.08
C GLN A 17 7.39 -12.22 -17.46
N ARG A 18 7.30 -13.23 -16.59
CA ARG A 18 6.06 -13.60 -15.91
C ARG A 18 5.49 -12.45 -15.04
N SER A 19 6.37 -11.71 -14.36
CA SER A 19 5.96 -10.56 -13.54
C SER A 19 5.45 -9.41 -14.40
N VAL A 20 6.07 -9.18 -15.56
CA VAL A 20 5.66 -8.19 -16.55
C VAL A 20 4.31 -8.55 -17.18
N GLU A 21 4.12 -9.81 -17.60
CA GLU A 21 2.85 -10.31 -18.16
C GLU A 21 1.70 -10.11 -17.17
N MET A 22 1.90 -10.49 -15.90
CA MET A 22 0.90 -10.27 -14.87
C MET A 22 0.59 -8.78 -14.68
N PHE A 23 1.62 -7.92 -14.64
CA PHE A 23 1.41 -6.48 -14.53
C PHE A 23 0.59 -5.92 -15.69
N VAL A 24 0.99 -6.21 -16.93
CA VAL A 24 0.30 -5.73 -18.15
C VAL A 24 -1.15 -6.21 -18.18
N ASN A 25 -1.40 -7.46 -17.80
CA ASN A 25 -2.76 -8.00 -17.76
C ASN A 25 -3.62 -7.37 -16.65
N GLU A 26 -3.04 -7.16 -15.47
CA GLU A 26 -3.72 -6.51 -14.36
C GLU A 26 -3.99 -5.02 -14.64
N ALA A 27 -3.08 -4.33 -15.35
CA ALA A 27 -3.18 -2.90 -15.65
C ALA A 27 -4.32 -2.54 -16.61
N LYS A 28 -4.65 -3.43 -17.56
CA LYS A 28 -5.71 -3.22 -18.56
C LYS A 28 -7.10 -2.92 -17.98
N ASN A 29 -7.35 -3.33 -16.75
CA ASN A 29 -8.67 -3.22 -16.10
C ASN A 29 -8.71 -2.17 -14.98
N LEU A 30 -7.65 -1.35 -14.85
CA LEU A 30 -7.56 -0.36 -13.77
C LEU A 30 -8.10 0.97 -14.24
N SER A 31 -9.14 1.45 -13.57
CA SER A 31 -9.74 2.76 -13.81
C SER A 31 -9.24 3.85 -12.86
N THR A 32 -8.28 3.53 -11.97
CA THR A 32 -7.82 4.45 -10.91
C THR A 32 -6.30 4.58 -10.85
N VAL A 33 -5.81 5.78 -10.52
CA VAL A 33 -4.38 6.04 -10.27
C VAL A 33 -3.88 5.17 -9.11
N ASP A 34 -4.61 5.11 -7.99
CA ASP A 34 -4.28 4.23 -6.85
C ASP A 34 -4.15 2.77 -7.29
N GLY A 35 -5.08 2.26 -8.10
CA GLY A 35 -5.03 0.90 -8.64
C GLY A 35 -3.74 0.64 -9.42
N CYS A 36 -3.40 1.53 -10.35
CA CYS A 36 -2.18 1.41 -11.16
C CYS A 36 -0.92 1.42 -10.29
N LEU A 37 -0.85 2.33 -9.30
CA LEU A 37 0.29 2.41 -8.38
C LEU A 37 0.42 1.17 -7.49
N ILE A 38 -0.68 0.57 -7.04
CA ILE A 38 -0.66 -0.70 -6.30
C ILE A 38 -0.07 -1.82 -7.17
N LYS A 39 -0.45 -1.89 -8.46
CA LYS A 39 0.08 -2.92 -9.35
C LYS A 39 1.55 -2.70 -9.68
N LEU A 40 1.97 -1.46 -9.84
CA LEU A 40 3.40 -1.11 -9.96
C LEU A 40 4.19 -1.49 -8.71
N ALA A 41 3.67 -1.19 -7.51
CA ALA A 41 4.32 -1.59 -6.26
C ALA A 41 4.43 -3.12 -6.15
N THR A 42 3.40 -3.84 -6.59
CA THR A 42 3.40 -5.32 -6.63
C THR A 42 4.44 -5.85 -7.61
N LEU A 43 4.58 -5.23 -8.79
CA LEU A 43 5.63 -5.56 -9.75
C LEU A 43 7.01 -5.39 -9.11
N VAL A 44 7.29 -4.22 -8.51
CA VAL A 44 8.57 -3.95 -7.84
C VAL A 44 8.91 -4.99 -6.77
N LEU A 45 7.95 -5.33 -5.91
CA LEU A 45 8.15 -6.35 -4.88
C LEU A 45 8.50 -7.72 -5.49
N ARG A 46 7.84 -8.11 -6.59
CA ARG A 46 8.19 -9.36 -7.31
C ARG A 46 9.60 -9.31 -7.88
N LEU A 47 10.07 -8.17 -8.39
CA LEU A 47 11.45 -8.02 -8.85
C LEU A 47 12.43 -8.09 -7.66
N GLU A 48 12.13 -7.45 -6.53
CA GLU A 48 12.96 -7.55 -5.33
C GLU A 48 13.05 -9.01 -4.82
N ASP A 49 11.96 -9.77 -4.86
CA ASP A 49 11.94 -11.19 -4.45
C ASP A 49 12.80 -12.08 -5.35
N VAL A 50 12.80 -11.80 -6.66
CA VAL A 50 13.56 -12.56 -7.67
C VAL A 50 15.06 -12.36 -7.52
N TRP A 51 15.52 -11.11 -7.42
CA TRP A 51 16.96 -10.82 -7.41
C TRP A 51 17.55 -10.73 -6.00
N ARG A 52 16.74 -10.44 -4.98
CA ARG A 52 17.18 -10.19 -3.59
C ARG A 52 18.26 -9.11 -3.44
N ASP A 53 18.44 -8.30 -4.48
CA ASP A 53 19.36 -7.17 -4.53
C ASP A 53 18.64 -5.97 -5.16
N LYS A 54 18.49 -4.91 -4.37
CA LYS A 54 17.77 -3.70 -4.78
C LYS A 54 18.40 -3.01 -5.97
N SER A 55 19.74 -3.02 -6.07
CA SER A 55 20.44 -2.37 -7.18
C SER A 55 20.13 -3.07 -8.50
N ARG A 56 20.23 -4.41 -8.52
CA ARG A 56 19.86 -5.21 -9.68
C ARG A 56 18.37 -5.12 -10.00
N SER A 57 17.49 -5.16 -9.00
CA SER A 57 16.04 -4.98 -9.21
C SER A 57 15.71 -3.61 -9.79
N ARG A 58 16.40 -2.53 -9.39
CA ARG A 58 16.23 -1.19 -9.98
C ARG A 58 16.65 -1.16 -11.45
N LYS A 59 17.80 -1.74 -11.80
CA LYS A 59 18.24 -1.84 -13.20
C LYS A 59 17.28 -2.67 -14.05
N ALA A 60 16.78 -3.78 -13.52
CA ALA A 60 15.76 -4.58 -14.20
C ALA A 60 14.46 -3.79 -14.40
N PHE A 61 14.02 -3.04 -13.38
CA PHE A 61 12.86 -2.17 -13.48
C PHE A 61 13.01 -1.09 -14.55
N GLU A 62 14.16 -0.41 -14.61
CA GLU A 62 14.47 0.58 -15.67
C GLU A 62 14.35 -0.03 -17.07
N LYS A 63 14.89 -1.24 -17.28
CA LYS A 63 14.74 -1.97 -18.54
C LYS A 63 13.29 -2.33 -18.85
N ILE A 64 12.54 -2.77 -17.83
CA ILE A 64 11.12 -3.15 -17.96
C ILE A 64 10.26 -1.93 -18.34
N LEU A 65 10.58 -0.74 -17.84
CA LEU A 65 9.87 0.49 -18.23
C LEU A 65 10.09 0.88 -19.71
N MET A 66 11.10 0.33 -20.38
CA MET A 66 11.33 0.52 -21.81
C MET A 66 10.56 -0.48 -22.69
N CYS A 67 9.83 -1.40 -22.07
CA CYS A 67 8.97 -2.35 -22.77
C CYS A 67 7.74 -1.63 -23.32
N ASP A 68 7.42 -1.85 -24.59
CA ASP A 68 6.30 -1.17 -25.27
C ASP A 68 4.98 -1.49 -24.58
N GLU A 69 4.78 -2.75 -24.17
CA GLU A 69 3.58 -3.23 -23.49
C GLU A 69 3.39 -2.60 -22.10
N VAL A 70 4.51 -2.34 -21.40
CA VAL A 70 4.51 -1.67 -20.10
C VAL A 70 4.24 -0.18 -20.29
N ARG A 71 4.88 0.46 -21.27
CA ARG A 71 4.65 1.88 -21.60
C ARG A 71 3.20 2.14 -22.00
N ASP A 72 2.61 1.27 -22.81
CA ASP A 72 1.18 1.34 -23.15
C ASP A 72 0.30 1.25 -21.90
N SER A 73 0.63 0.34 -20.98
CA SER A 73 -0.09 0.18 -19.70
C SER A 73 0.09 1.37 -18.75
N LEU A 74 1.18 2.13 -18.89
CA LEU A 74 1.48 3.33 -18.08
C LEU A 74 0.94 4.62 -18.70
N ARG A 75 0.61 4.61 -19.99
CA ARG A 75 0.15 5.81 -20.72
C ARG A 75 -1.00 6.54 -20.01
N PRO A 76 -1.99 5.87 -19.37
CA PRO A 76 -3.05 6.57 -18.63
C PRO A 76 -2.57 7.42 -17.44
N LEU A 77 -1.40 7.10 -16.86
CA LEU A 77 -0.84 7.83 -15.72
C LEU A 77 -0.13 9.14 -16.10
N THR A 78 0.20 9.34 -17.37
CA THR A 78 0.95 10.52 -17.87
C THR A 78 0.30 11.85 -17.48
N ARG A 79 -1.04 11.93 -17.53
CA ARG A 79 -1.83 13.10 -17.09
C ARG A 79 -1.81 13.36 -15.59
N TYR A 80 -1.38 12.38 -14.81
CA TYR A 80 -1.41 12.39 -13.35
C TYR A 80 0.00 12.36 -12.76
N THR A 81 1.03 12.72 -13.53
CA THR A 81 2.44 12.62 -13.10
C THR A 81 2.69 13.30 -11.75
N ASP A 82 2.19 14.53 -11.54
CA ASP A 82 2.34 15.27 -10.28
C ASP A 82 1.62 14.57 -9.12
N ILE A 83 0.44 14.01 -9.40
CA ILE A 83 -0.34 13.24 -8.42
C ILE A 83 0.38 11.94 -8.07
N VAL A 84 0.97 11.27 -9.05
CA VAL A 84 1.77 10.05 -8.86
C VAL A 84 2.97 10.35 -7.97
N GLU A 85 3.72 11.42 -8.26
CA GLU A 85 4.87 11.87 -7.45
C GLU A 85 4.44 12.20 -6.00
N TYR A 86 3.35 12.96 -5.84
CA TYR A 86 2.79 13.27 -4.53
C TYR A 86 2.35 12.01 -3.76
N LEU A 87 1.66 11.08 -4.42
CA LEU A 87 1.19 9.85 -3.80
C LEU A 87 2.35 8.97 -3.36
N ILE A 88 3.36 8.75 -4.21
CA ILE A 88 4.54 7.93 -3.89
C ILE A 88 5.30 8.51 -2.69
N SER A 89 5.43 9.84 -2.61
CA SER A 89 6.19 10.51 -1.54
C SER A 89 5.44 10.57 -0.21
N THR A 90 4.11 10.69 -0.23
CA THR A 90 3.32 10.94 1.00
C THR A 90 2.60 9.72 1.54
N ASN A 91 2.20 8.76 0.69
CA ASN A 91 1.38 7.64 1.11
C ASN A 91 2.24 6.40 1.42
N PRO A 92 2.26 5.90 2.67
CA PRO A 92 3.09 4.77 3.08
C PRO A 92 2.77 3.47 2.33
N ARG A 93 1.59 3.37 1.70
CA ARG A 93 1.21 2.22 0.85
C ARG A 93 2.17 2.02 -0.33
N TYR A 94 2.70 3.11 -0.87
CA TYR A 94 3.60 3.06 -2.03
C TYR A 94 5.07 3.13 -1.64
N LYS A 95 5.40 2.88 -0.37
CA LYS A 95 6.79 2.82 0.10
C LYS A 95 7.70 1.93 -0.77
N PRO A 96 7.26 0.76 -1.31
CA PRO A 96 8.09 -0.01 -2.24
C PRO A 96 8.50 0.77 -3.50
N LEU A 97 7.65 1.67 -3.99
CA LEU A 97 7.93 2.48 -5.19
C LEU A 97 8.87 3.66 -4.93
N ALA A 98 9.08 4.08 -3.68
CA ALA A 98 9.88 5.27 -3.38
C ALA A 98 11.30 5.19 -3.98
N THR A 99 11.93 4.02 -3.96
CA THR A 99 13.30 3.80 -4.52
C THR A 99 13.31 3.73 -6.06
N TYR A 100 12.14 3.61 -6.67
CA TYR A 100 11.90 3.42 -8.10
C TYR A 100 11.14 4.61 -8.72
N ALA A 101 10.92 5.67 -7.94
CA ALA A 101 10.13 6.82 -8.34
C ALA A 101 10.79 7.58 -9.49
N ASP A 102 12.09 7.86 -9.41
CA ASP A 102 12.80 8.62 -10.44
C ASP A 102 12.67 8.01 -11.85
N PRO A 103 13.01 6.72 -12.08
CA PRO A 103 12.88 6.15 -13.42
C PRO A 103 11.43 6.06 -13.89
N LEU A 104 10.48 5.83 -12.97
CA LEU A 104 9.05 5.83 -13.32
C LEU A 104 8.58 7.22 -13.77
N LEU A 105 8.88 8.27 -13.00
CA LEU A 105 8.48 9.64 -13.31
C LEU A 105 9.17 10.15 -14.57
N ALA A 106 10.43 9.77 -14.82
CA ALA A 106 11.12 10.08 -16.07
C ALA A 106 10.34 9.51 -17.27
N VAL A 107 9.97 8.23 -17.22
CA VAL A 107 9.20 7.59 -18.30
C VAL A 107 7.81 8.20 -18.45
N LEU A 108 7.10 8.53 -17.37
CA LEU A 108 5.79 9.19 -17.47
C LEU A 108 5.87 10.58 -18.11
N ARG A 109 6.96 11.33 -17.89
CA ARG A 109 7.19 12.64 -18.50
C ARG A 109 7.58 12.57 -19.97
N GLU A 110 8.19 11.45 -20.40
CA GLU A 110 8.57 11.22 -21.80
C GLU A 110 7.41 10.71 -22.67
N LEU A 111 6.46 10.01 -22.08
CA LEU A 111 5.33 9.43 -22.81
C LEU A 111 4.31 10.49 -23.23
N GLU A 112 3.75 10.32 -24.42
CA GLU A 112 2.64 11.15 -24.88
C GLU A 112 1.41 10.98 -23.98
N PRO A 113 0.71 12.08 -23.63
CA PRO A 113 -0.48 12.01 -22.78
C PRO A 113 -1.56 11.11 -23.38
N SER A 114 -2.09 10.18 -22.58
CA SER A 114 -3.28 9.40 -22.97
C SER A 114 -4.53 10.26 -22.95
N GLU A 115 -5.51 9.98 -23.81
CA GLU A 115 -6.86 10.57 -23.69
C GLU A 115 -7.68 9.97 -22.53
N GLU A 116 -7.30 8.79 -22.06
CA GLU A 116 -7.98 8.08 -20.99
C GLU A 116 -7.96 8.87 -19.67
N VAL A 117 -9.12 8.91 -19.00
CA VAL A 117 -9.31 9.62 -17.73
C VAL A 117 -9.40 8.59 -16.62
N LEU A 118 -8.51 8.70 -15.64
CA LEU A 118 -8.50 7.88 -14.44
C LEU A 118 -9.11 8.63 -13.25
N GLU A 119 -9.76 7.88 -12.38
CA GLU A 119 -10.11 8.36 -11.04
C GLU A 119 -8.87 8.37 -10.14
N VAL A 120 -8.62 9.45 -9.39
CA VAL A 120 -7.38 9.56 -8.57
C VAL A 120 -7.35 8.53 -7.44
N THR A 121 -8.49 8.29 -6.80
CA THR A 121 -8.60 7.33 -5.69
C THR A 121 -9.93 6.63 -5.78
N ARG A 122 -9.92 5.30 -5.59
CA ARG A 122 -11.16 4.56 -5.39
C ARG A 122 -11.81 5.04 -4.09
N PRO A 123 -13.11 5.41 -4.08
CA PRO A 123 -13.81 5.71 -2.84
C PRO A 123 -13.71 4.52 -1.89
N ALA A 124 -13.65 4.78 -0.57
CA ALA A 124 -13.53 3.70 0.40
C ALA A 124 -14.68 2.70 0.23
N THR A 125 -14.39 1.40 0.39
CA THR A 125 -15.34 0.31 0.10
C THR A 125 -16.70 0.51 0.76
N PHE A 126 -16.73 1.07 1.98
CA PHE A 126 -17.96 1.41 2.69
C PHE A 126 -18.88 2.37 1.91
N TYR A 127 -18.32 3.36 1.22
CA TYR A 127 -19.11 4.28 0.39
C TYR A 127 -19.65 3.61 -0.86
N ILE A 128 -18.89 2.69 -1.45
CA ILE A 128 -19.32 1.89 -2.60
C ILE A 128 -20.48 0.98 -2.19
N GLU A 129 -20.31 0.22 -1.11
CA GLU A 129 -21.34 -0.66 -0.56
C GLU A 129 -22.61 0.11 -0.18
N HIS A 130 -22.47 1.30 0.41
CA HIS A 130 -23.63 2.15 0.73
C HIS A 130 -24.33 2.71 -0.51
N ALA A 131 -23.58 3.19 -1.50
CA ALA A 131 -24.16 3.70 -2.74
C ALA A 131 -24.89 2.59 -3.51
N GLU A 132 -24.29 1.40 -3.61
CA GLU A 132 -24.90 0.21 -4.21
C GLU A 132 -26.14 -0.23 -3.44
N ALA A 133 -26.11 -0.23 -2.10
CA ALA A 133 -27.26 -0.54 -1.27
C ALA A 133 -28.40 0.50 -1.38
N GLU A 134 -28.07 1.78 -1.60
CA GLU A 134 -29.06 2.83 -1.86
C GLU A 134 -29.70 2.70 -3.24
N HIS A 135 -28.93 2.29 -4.26
CA HIS A 135 -29.41 2.09 -5.63
C HIS A 135 -30.17 0.76 -5.80
N GLN A 136 -29.92 -0.22 -4.94
CA GLN A 136 -30.65 -1.49 -4.90
C GLN A 136 -31.91 -1.46 -4.03
N LYS A 137 -32.32 -0.30 -3.50
CA LYS A 137 -33.65 -0.18 -2.90
C LYS A 137 -34.69 -0.22 -4.03
N PRO A 138 -35.51 -1.28 -4.13
CA PRO A 138 -36.70 -1.18 -4.97
C PRO A 138 -37.54 0.00 -4.48
N GLN A 139 -38.08 0.78 -5.40
CA GLN A 139 -39.19 1.71 -5.12
C GLN A 139 -40.42 0.90 -4.71
N THR A 140 -40.37 0.25 -3.54
CA THR A 140 -41.50 -0.45 -2.99
C THR A 140 -42.28 0.54 -2.15
N GLN A 141 -43.49 0.77 -2.64
CA GLN A 141 -44.57 1.46 -1.97
C GLN A 141 -44.67 1.10 -0.50
N ALA A 142 -45.14 2.10 0.27
CA ALA A 142 -45.46 2.03 1.67
C ALA A 142 -46.08 0.68 2.08
N SER A 143 -45.33 -0.11 2.85
CA SER A 143 -45.88 -1.20 3.63
C SER A 143 -45.13 -1.29 4.96
N ALA A 144 -45.90 -1.00 6.00
CA ALA A 144 -45.76 -1.42 7.39
C ALA A 144 -44.34 -1.70 7.91
N HIS A 145 -43.80 -0.67 8.54
CA HIS A 145 -43.12 -0.70 9.84
C HIS A 145 -42.74 -2.09 10.38
N VAL A 146 -41.52 -2.54 10.05
CA VAL A 146 -40.80 -3.52 10.87
C VAL A 146 -39.60 -2.81 11.46
N GLN A 147 -39.72 -2.43 12.74
CA GLN A 147 -38.61 -1.92 13.53
C GLN A 147 -37.67 -3.10 13.84
N ILE A 148 -36.55 -3.19 13.13
CA ILE A 148 -35.45 -4.08 13.52
C ILE A 148 -34.50 -3.25 14.41
N PRO A 149 -34.30 -3.61 15.69
CA PRO A 149 -33.39 -2.88 16.56
C PRO A 149 -31.95 -3.18 16.15
N VAL A 150 -31.31 -2.21 15.50
CA VAL A 150 -29.89 -2.26 15.18
C VAL A 150 -29.10 -2.04 16.47
N LYS A 151 -28.74 -3.13 17.17
CA LYS A 151 -27.75 -3.11 18.25
C LYS A 151 -26.35 -2.97 17.66
N VAL A 152 -26.00 -1.74 17.29
CA VAL A 152 -24.62 -1.30 17.10
C VAL A 152 -23.96 -1.28 18.47
N TRP A 153 -22.94 -2.09 18.75
CA TRP A 153 -22.07 -1.80 19.90
C TRP A 153 -20.61 -2.22 19.73
N LYS A 154 -19.82 -1.21 19.32
CA LYS A 154 -18.44 -0.90 19.72
C LYS A 154 -17.90 -1.79 20.86
N ARG A 155 -17.15 -2.85 20.56
CA ARG A 155 -16.50 -3.66 21.63
C ARG A 155 -15.07 -4.14 21.36
N ARG A 156 -14.31 -3.48 20.48
CA ARG A 156 -12.88 -3.84 20.26
C ARG A 156 -11.85 -2.75 20.57
N ARG A 157 -12.23 -1.49 20.84
CA ARG A 157 -11.26 -0.41 21.14
C ARG A 157 -10.84 -0.30 22.62
N GLY A 158 -11.52 -0.99 23.54
CA GLY A 158 -11.24 -0.92 24.98
C GLY A 158 -10.10 -1.82 25.49
N ARG A 159 -9.89 -3.00 24.87
CA ARG A 159 -8.90 -3.98 25.38
C ARG A 159 -7.44 -3.54 25.23
N ARG A 160 -7.10 -2.77 24.19
CA ARG A 160 -5.71 -2.29 24.00
C ARG A 160 -5.30 -1.24 25.05
N LYS A 161 -6.24 -0.38 25.49
CA LYS A 161 -5.96 0.60 26.56
C LYS A 161 -5.78 -0.07 27.92
N GLN A 162 -6.54 -1.13 28.21
CA GLN A 162 -6.40 -1.87 29.47
C GLN A 162 -5.06 -2.62 29.58
N LEU A 163 -4.56 -3.18 28.48
CA LEU A 163 -3.24 -3.82 28.46
C LEU A 163 -2.10 -2.80 28.66
N ALA A 164 -2.18 -1.62 28.04
CA ALA A 164 -1.18 -0.57 28.22
C ALA A 164 -1.11 -0.06 29.68
N ILE A 165 -2.28 0.08 30.34
CA ILE A 165 -2.34 0.47 31.75
C ILE A 165 -1.74 -0.62 32.64
N GLY A 166 -2.01 -1.89 32.37
CA GLY A 166 -1.43 -3.01 33.13
C GLY A 166 0.11 -3.03 33.08
N VAL A 167 0.69 -2.81 31.90
CA VAL A 167 2.16 -2.74 31.73
C VAL A 167 2.76 -1.54 32.48
N ALA A 168 2.12 -0.38 32.42
CA ALA A 168 2.59 0.82 33.12
C ALA A 168 2.59 0.64 34.66
N VAL A 169 1.55 0.01 35.22
CA VAL A 169 1.47 -0.27 36.66
C VAL A 169 2.54 -1.28 37.11
N ALA A 170 2.78 -2.33 36.31
CA ALA A 170 3.81 -3.31 36.61
C ALA A 170 5.22 -2.68 36.65
N LEU A 171 5.53 -1.78 35.70
CA LEU A 171 6.80 -1.04 35.68
C LEU A 171 6.95 -0.11 36.89
N LEU A 172 5.85 0.55 37.30
CA LEU A 172 5.86 1.42 38.48
C LEU A 172 6.16 0.64 39.76
N ILE A 173 5.52 -0.52 39.96
CA ILE A 173 5.75 -1.38 41.12
C ILE A 173 7.20 -1.88 41.15
N ALA A 174 7.73 -2.33 40.01
CA ALA A 174 9.13 -2.77 39.92
C ALA A 174 10.12 -1.65 40.31
N LEU A 175 9.86 -0.42 39.85
CA LEU A 175 10.68 0.75 40.21
C LEU A 175 10.65 1.01 41.72
N LEU A 176 9.47 0.97 42.34
CA LEU A 176 9.32 1.18 43.79
C LEU A 176 10.05 0.12 44.62
N VAL A 177 10.02 -1.15 44.19
CA VAL A 177 10.76 -2.23 44.86
C VAL A 177 12.27 -1.99 44.78
N VAL A 178 12.78 -1.59 43.61
CA VAL A 178 14.21 -1.26 43.46
C VAL A 178 14.62 -0.11 44.38
N LEU A 179 13.82 0.96 44.42
CA LEU A 179 14.06 2.10 45.32
C LEU A 179 14.02 1.69 46.80
N TYR A 180 13.09 0.81 47.18
CA TYR A 180 13.01 0.28 48.54
C TYR A 180 14.27 -0.52 48.92
N ILE A 181 14.75 -1.40 48.02
CA ILE A 181 15.99 -2.16 48.23
C ILE A 181 17.21 -1.22 48.34
N LEU A 182 17.28 -0.18 47.51
CA LEU A 182 18.37 0.80 47.58
C LEU A 182 18.34 1.61 48.89
N SER A 183 17.14 2.00 49.36
CA SER A 183 16.99 2.74 50.63
C SER A 183 17.31 1.87 51.86
N SER A 184 16.89 0.60 51.84
CA SER A 184 17.14 -0.33 52.95
C SER A 184 18.58 -0.85 52.96
N GLY A 185 19.19 -1.08 51.80
CA GLY A 185 20.60 -1.47 51.68
C GLY A 185 21.58 -0.34 52.02
N GLY A 186 21.18 0.92 51.94
CA GLY A 186 21.98 2.08 52.35
C GLY A 186 22.14 2.22 53.87
N SER A 187 21.22 1.66 54.67
CA SER A 187 21.25 1.79 56.14
C SER A 187 22.19 0.80 56.85
N MET A 188 22.82 -0.14 56.12
CA MET A 188 23.75 -1.13 56.71
C MET A 188 25.24 -0.73 56.71
N ARG A 189 25.60 0.49 56.28
CA ARG A 189 27.02 0.95 56.22
C ARG A 189 27.45 1.95 57.29
N LEU A 190 26.66 2.19 58.33
CA LEU A 190 26.99 3.18 59.39
C LEU A 190 27.28 2.59 60.78
N TYR A 191 27.44 1.26 60.90
CA TYR A 191 27.97 0.62 62.11
C TYR A 191 29.29 -0.10 61.80
N ARG A 192 30.33 0.67 61.55
CA ARG A 192 31.71 0.20 61.68
C ARG A 192 32.62 1.33 62.09
#